data_AF-A0A2J6HMU9-F1
#
_entry.id   AF-A0A2J6HMU9-F1
#
_cell.length_a   1.000
_cell.length_b   1.000
_cell.length_c   1.000
_cell.angle_alpha   90.00
_cell.angle_beta   90.00
_cell.angle_gamma   90.00
#
_symmetry.space_group_name_H-M   'P 1'
#
loop_
_entity.id
_entity.type
_entity.pdbx_description
1 polymer ?
#
loop_
_entity_poly.entity_id
_entity_poly.type
_entity_poly.pdbx_seq_one_letter_code
_entity_poly.pdbx_strand_id
1 'polypeptide(L)'
;MKKLLLSIILIIATVATIAQESDKEAIKQVIQTAYVEGIQNEGNIEKIDSGIHPEFRLVGIGEGDEMWILPIREWKESVKKKVKEGKLPRTGQDKVSVDFIDIDITGRAAMVKLNFYLGKQLRFIDYIGLYKFESGWMMVSKTYEEM
;
A
#
# COMPACT_ATOMS: atom_id res chain seq x y z
N MET A 1 18.07 -38.33 17.69
CA MET A 1 17.36 -37.96 16.45
C MET A 1 16.09 -37.15 16.71
N LYS A 2 15.09 -37.64 17.47
CA LYS A 2 13.86 -36.87 17.78
C LYS A 2 14.11 -35.48 18.42
N LYS A 3 15.01 -35.38 19.40
CA LYS A 3 15.37 -34.10 20.04
C LYS A 3 16.02 -33.11 19.06
N LEU A 4 16.88 -33.61 18.15
CA LEU A 4 17.53 -32.80 17.11
C LEU A 4 16.51 -32.30 16.07
N LEU A 5 15.56 -33.16 15.67
CA LEU A 5 14.47 -32.80 14.76
C LEU A 5 13.58 -31.71 15.36
N LEU A 6 13.24 -31.83 16.66
CA LEU A 6 12.43 -30.84 17.38
C LEU A 6 13.13 -29.47 17.44
N SER A 7 14.44 -29.46 17.70
CA SER A 7 15.24 -28.24 17.72
C SER A 7 15.30 -27.56 16.35
N ILE A 8 15.44 -28.33 15.27
CA ILE A 8 15.45 -27.79 13.90
C ILE A 8 14.09 -27.16 13.55
N ILE A 9 12.98 -27.82 13.88
CA ILE A 9 11.62 -27.29 13.66
C ILE A 9 11.43 -25.97 14.42
N LEU A 10 11.90 -25.89 15.67
CA LEU A 10 11.79 -24.68 16.48
C LEU A 10 12.58 -23.51 15.87
N ILE A 11 13.80 -23.76 15.38
CA ILE A 11 14.62 -22.74 14.71
C ILE A 11 13.92 -22.25 13.43
N ILE A 12 13.40 -23.15 12.60
CA ILE A 12 12.70 -22.78 11.35
C ILE A 12 11.47 -21.92 11.64
N ALA A 13 10.68 -22.27 12.67
CA ALA A 13 9.52 -21.48 13.08
C ALA A 13 9.91 -20.06 13.49
N THR A 14 10.98 -19.90 14.28
CA THR A 14 11.45 -18.56 14.69
C THR A 14 11.95 -17.70 13.53
N VAL A 15 12.67 -18.29 12.56
CA VAL A 15 13.15 -17.56 11.38
C VAL A 15 11.97 -17.11 10.51
N ALA A 16 10.96 -17.97 10.32
CA ALA A 16 9.76 -17.62 9.57
C ALA A 16 9.00 -16.44 10.21
N THR A 17 8.85 -16.42 11.54
CA THR A 17 8.19 -15.30 12.23
C THR A 17 8.96 -13.99 12.11
N ILE A 18 10.30 -14.02 12.21
CA ILE A 18 11.13 -12.82 12.07
C ILE A 18 11.07 -12.27 10.64
N ALA A 19 11.12 -13.16 9.64
CA ALA A 19 11.01 -12.75 8.25
C ALA A 19 9.64 -12.10 7.96
N GLN A 20 8.55 -12.67 8.49
CA GLN A 20 7.21 -12.10 8.30
C GLN A 20 7.07 -10.72 8.95
N GLU A 21 7.61 -10.51 10.15
CA GLU A 21 7.60 -9.19 10.79
C GLU A 21 8.40 -8.18 9.95
N SER A 22 9.59 -8.57 9.47
CA SER A 22 10.38 -7.70 8.58
C SER A 22 9.65 -7.34 7.27
N ASP A 23 8.82 -8.25 6.74
CA ASP A 23 8.01 -7.99 5.55
C ASP A 23 6.80 -7.08 5.83
N LYS A 24 6.14 -7.21 6.98
CA LYS A 24 5.08 -6.27 7.39
C LYS A 24 5.61 -4.84 7.48
N GLU A 25 6.80 -4.66 8.02
CA GLU A 25 7.43 -3.35 8.16
C GLU A 25 7.78 -2.77 6.79
N ALA A 26 8.35 -3.60 5.90
CA ALA A 26 8.66 -3.20 4.54
C ALA A 26 7.39 -2.79 3.76
N ILE A 27 6.30 -3.54 3.90
CA ILE A 27 5.00 -3.23 3.27
C ILE A 27 4.44 -1.91 3.80
N LYS A 28 4.45 -1.69 5.12
CA LYS A 28 4.02 -0.42 5.74
C LYS A 28 4.82 0.75 5.19
N GLN A 29 6.14 0.59 5.08
CA GLN A 29 7.03 1.62 4.55
C GLN A 29 6.75 1.93 3.07
N VAL A 30 6.52 0.91 2.25
CA VAL A 30 6.16 1.07 0.83
C VAL A 30 4.85 1.85 0.68
N ILE A 31 3.82 1.50 1.45
CA ILE A 31 2.53 2.21 1.43
C ILE A 31 2.69 3.64 1.94
N GLN A 32 3.45 3.84 3.02
CA GLN A 32 3.71 5.17 3.57
C GLN A 32 4.44 6.07 2.56
N THR A 33 5.53 5.60 1.97
CA THR A 33 6.34 6.41 1.05
C THR A 33 5.67 6.60 -0.30
N ALA A 34 5.20 5.53 -0.95
CA ALA A 34 4.75 5.63 -2.33
C ALA A 34 3.31 6.12 -2.45
N TYR A 35 2.43 5.65 -1.58
CA TYR A 35 1.01 6.00 -1.61
C TYR A 35 0.68 7.23 -0.77
N VAL A 36 0.99 7.23 0.53
CA VAL A 36 0.61 8.32 1.42
C VAL A 36 1.42 9.59 1.14
N GLU A 37 2.74 9.48 1.06
CA GLU A 37 3.61 10.62 0.75
C GLU A 37 3.62 10.93 -0.75
N GLY A 38 3.97 9.96 -1.60
CA GLY A 38 4.10 10.16 -3.04
C GLY A 38 2.82 10.65 -3.71
N ILE A 39 1.76 9.84 -3.70
CA ILE A 39 0.49 10.17 -4.37
C ILE A 39 -0.30 11.25 -3.62
N GLN A 40 -0.54 11.02 -2.34
CA GLN A 40 -1.60 11.76 -1.65
C GLN A 40 -1.12 13.10 -1.12
N ASN A 41 0.05 13.15 -0.47
CA ASN A 41 0.49 14.33 0.26
C ASN A 41 1.48 15.22 -0.49
N GLU A 42 2.49 14.68 -1.14
CA GLU A 42 3.61 15.49 -1.68
C GLU A 42 3.49 15.71 -3.19
N GLY A 43 2.93 14.74 -3.92
CA GLY A 43 2.95 14.74 -5.37
C GLY A 43 4.31 14.41 -5.97
N ASN A 44 5.12 13.61 -5.26
CA ASN A 44 6.46 13.23 -5.67
C ASN A 44 6.44 11.94 -6.52
N ILE A 45 6.75 12.07 -7.82
CA ILE A 45 6.71 10.95 -8.77
C ILE A 45 7.77 9.87 -8.47
N GLU A 46 8.95 10.26 -8.00
CA GLU A 46 10.02 9.29 -7.68
C GLU A 46 9.62 8.41 -6.49
N LYS A 47 8.97 8.98 -5.47
CA LYS A 47 8.40 8.21 -4.37
C LYS A 47 7.30 7.26 -4.84
N ILE A 48 6.46 7.69 -5.78
CA ILE A 48 5.41 6.83 -6.34
C ILE A 48 6.05 5.62 -7.03
N ASP A 49 7.04 5.87 -7.88
CA ASP A 49 7.69 4.85 -8.71
C ASP A 49 8.56 3.87 -7.90
N SER A 50 8.95 4.22 -6.67
CA SER A 50 9.72 3.32 -5.79
C SER A 50 8.88 2.21 -5.15
N GLY A 51 7.56 2.35 -5.11
CA GLY A 51 6.69 1.42 -4.37
C GLY A 51 5.39 1.03 -5.07
N ILE A 52 5.08 1.58 -6.25
CA ILE A 52 3.90 1.22 -7.03
C ILE A 52 4.31 0.67 -8.38
N HIS A 53 3.86 -0.55 -8.67
CA HIS A 53 4.19 -1.24 -9.91
C HIS A 53 3.59 -0.48 -11.12
N PRO A 54 4.26 -0.40 -12.28
CA PRO A 54 3.74 0.31 -13.46
C PRO A 54 2.38 -0.20 -13.98
N GLU A 55 2.08 -1.48 -13.74
CA GLU A 55 0.78 -2.09 -14.09
C GLU A 55 -0.26 -2.01 -12.96
N PHE A 56 -0.02 -1.20 -11.92
CA PHE A 56 -0.97 -1.03 -10.83
C PHE A 56 -2.32 -0.50 -11.32
N ARG A 57 -3.40 -1.04 -10.74
CA ARG A 57 -4.78 -0.64 -11.01
C ARG A 57 -5.53 -0.34 -9.72
N LEU A 58 -6.06 0.87 -9.63
CA LEU A 58 -7.16 1.18 -8.71
C LEU A 58 -8.46 0.77 -9.40
N VAL A 59 -9.24 -0.07 -8.74
CA VAL A 59 -10.56 -0.50 -9.21
C VAL A 59 -11.60 0.08 -8.27
N GLY A 60 -12.61 0.73 -8.84
CA GLY A 60 -13.75 1.27 -8.10
C GLY A 60 -15.06 0.86 -8.74
N ILE A 61 -16.14 1.01 -7.97
CA ILE A 61 -17.52 0.79 -8.40
C ILE A 61 -18.26 2.12 -8.29
N GLY A 62 -18.98 2.49 -9.35
CA GLY A 62 -19.78 3.71 -9.43
C GLY A 62 -21.28 3.42 -9.32
N GLU A 63 -22.09 4.40 -9.75
CA GLU A 63 -23.55 4.24 -9.79
C GLU A 63 -23.96 3.08 -10.72
N GLY A 64 -24.98 2.32 -10.31
CA GLY A 64 -25.51 1.21 -11.11
C GLY A 64 -24.55 0.01 -11.24
N ASP A 65 -23.64 -0.17 -10.29
CA ASP A 65 -22.63 -1.24 -10.26
C ASP A 65 -21.62 -1.17 -11.42
N GLU A 66 -21.46 -0.01 -12.06
CA GLU A 66 -20.47 0.16 -13.11
C GLU A 66 -19.05 0.16 -12.52
N MET A 67 -18.24 -0.81 -12.94
CA MET A 67 -16.84 -0.88 -12.55
C MET A 67 -15.98 0.02 -13.43
N TRP A 68 -15.07 0.77 -12.80
CA TRP A 68 -14.05 1.56 -13.49
C TRP A 68 -12.65 1.23 -12.99
N ILE A 69 -11.65 1.53 -13.81
CA ILE A 69 -10.23 1.29 -13.52
C ILE A 69 -9.47 2.59 -13.71
N LEU A 70 -8.65 2.95 -12.73
CA LEU A 70 -7.66 4.02 -12.84
C LEU A 70 -6.25 3.39 -12.81
N PRO A 71 -5.56 3.30 -13.97
CA PRO A 71 -4.17 2.89 -14.02
C PRO A 71 -3.24 3.90 -13.33
N ILE A 72 -2.13 3.45 -12.75
CA ILE A 72 -1.18 4.34 -12.07
C ILE A 72 -0.64 5.44 -12.98
N ARG A 73 -0.45 5.18 -14.28
CA ARG A 73 -0.02 6.19 -15.25
C ARG A 73 -0.95 7.40 -15.27
N GLU A 74 -2.25 7.17 -15.29
CA GLU A 74 -3.26 8.24 -15.32
C GLU A 74 -3.39 8.92 -13.96
N TRP A 75 -3.25 8.16 -12.87
CA TRP A 75 -3.22 8.74 -11.53
C TRP A 75 -2.02 9.68 -11.35
N LYS A 76 -0.83 9.31 -11.85
CA LYS A 76 0.36 10.18 -11.85
C LYS A 76 0.14 11.47 -12.63
N GLU A 77 -0.59 11.43 -13.75
CA GLU A 77 -0.93 12.67 -14.47
C GLU A 77 -1.87 13.57 -13.65
N SER A 78 -2.84 12.99 -12.93
CA SER A 78 -3.67 13.74 -11.97
C SER A 78 -2.84 14.37 -10.85
N VAL A 79 -1.86 13.64 -10.32
CA VAL A 79 -0.91 14.15 -9.31
C VAL A 79 -0.11 15.33 -9.87
N LYS A 80 0.49 15.21 -11.05
CA LYS A 80 1.24 16.31 -11.71
C LYS A 80 0.36 17.54 -11.92
N LYS A 81 -0.89 17.35 -12.32
CA LYS A 81 -1.87 18.44 -12.46
C LYS A 81 -2.12 19.14 -11.13
N LYS A 82 -2.34 18.38 -10.04
CA LYS A 82 -2.53 18.95 -8.69
C LYS A 82 -1.31 19.74 -8.20
N VAL A 83 -0.09 19.28 -8.49
CA VAL A 83 1.14 20.03 -8.20
C VAL A 83 1.16 21.37 -8.95
N LYS A 84 0.87 21.36 -10.27
CA LYS A 84 0.81 22.59 -11.08
C LYS A 84 -0.26 23.58 -10.61
N GLU A 85 -1.37 23.07 -10.09
CA GLU A 85 -2.46 23.87 -9.53
C GLU A 85 -2.21 24.34 -8.09
N GLY A 86 -1.06 24.01 -7.49
CA GLY A 86 -0.74 24.38 -6.10
C GLY A 86 -1.58 23.64 -5.05
N LYS A 87 -2.23 22.53 -5.41
CA LYS A 87 -3.02 21.68 -4.49
C LYS A 87 -2.17 20.66 -3.73
N LEU A 88 -0.93 20.44 -4.17
CA LEU A 88 0.08 19.64 -3.49
C LEU A 88 1.34 20.50 -3.26
N PRO A 89 2.03 20.34 -2.12
CA PRO A 89 1.78 19.36 -1.07
C PRO A 89 0.58 19.69 -0.17
N ARG A 90 -0.13 18.67 0.31
CA ARG A 90 -1.20 18.81 1.31
C ARG A 90 -0.63 19.18 2.66
N THR A 91 -1.32 20.07 3.37
CA THR A 91 -0.94 20.51 4.72
C THR A 91 -2.17 20.60 5.63
N GLY A 92 -1.95 20.66 6.94
CA GLY A 92 -3.03 20.87 7.91
C GLY A 92 -4.13 19.81 7.83
N GLN A 93 -5.38 20.27 7.73
CA GLN A 93 -6.58 19.41 7.69
C GLN A 93 -6.73 18.63 6.39
N ASP A 94 -6.02 19.02 5.33
CA ASP A 94 -6.02 18.28 4.08
C ASP A 94 -4.99 17.15 4.08
N LYS A 95 -4.12 17.03 5.09
CA LYS A 95 -3.09 15.99 5.10
C LYS A 95 -3.74 14.61 5.22
N VAL A 96 -3.26 13.68 4.40
CA VAL A 96 -3.68 12.29 4.42
C VAL A 96 -2.81 11.49 5.41
N SER A 97 -3.45 10.61 6.17
CA SER A 97 -2.79 9.59 6.99
C SER A 97 -3.52 8.26 6.86
N VAL A 98 -2.82 7.18 7.23
CA VAL A 98 -3.39 5.83 7.22
C VAL A 98 -3.17 5.13 8.55
N ASP A 99 -4.04 4.18 8.86
CA ASP A 99 -3.91 3.26 9.98
C ASP A 99 -4.09 1.83 9.47
N PHE A 100 -3.10 0.97 9.74
CA PHE A 100 -3.06 -0.39 9.21
C PHE A 100 -3.90 -1.32 10.08
N ILE A 101 -4.98 -1.86 9.51
CA ILE A 101 -5.88 -2.77 10.22
C ILE A 101 -5.33 -4.19 10.19
N ASP A 102 -4.91 -4.65 9.00
CA ASP A 102 -4.41 -6.01 8.79
C ASP A 102 -3.41 -6.07 7.64
N ILE A 103 -2.46 -6.99 7.76
CA ILE A 103 -1.46 -7.32 6.74
C ILE A 103 -1.30 -8.83 6.70
N ASP A 104 -1.92 -9.44 5.69
CA ASP A 104 -1.77 -10.86 5.39
C ASP A 104 -0.66 -11.08 4.36
N ILE A 105 0.20 -12.07 4.59
CA ILE A 105 1.36 -12.37 3.75
C ILE A 105 1.41 -13.87 3.50
N THR A 106 1.32 -14.25 2.22
CA THR A 106 1.48 -15.64 1.77
C THR A 106 2.56 -15.73 0.70
N GLY A 107 3.74 -16.21 1.09
CA GLY A 107 4.90 -16.30 0.21
C GLY A 107 5.34 -14.92 -0.28
N ARG A 108 5.16 -14.64 -1.57
CA ARG A 108 5.51 -13.35 -2.20
C ARG A 108 4.33 -12.42 -2.40
N ALA A 109 3.12 -12.83 -2.02
CA ALA A 109 1.90 -12.04 -2.15
C ALA A 109 1.52 -11.48 -0.77
N ALA A 110 0.93 -10.29 -0.76
CA ALA A 110 0.36 -9.72 0.45
C ALA A 110 -0.93 -8.95 0.15
N MET A 111 -1.81 -8.90 1.16
CA MET A 111 -3.02 -8.07 1.16
C MET A 111 -3.01 -7.20 2.41
N VAL A 112 -3.24 -5.91 2.22
CA VAL A 112 -3.31 -4.94 3.32
C VAL A 112 -4.72 -4.36 3.39
N LYS A 113 -5.29 -4.36 4.59
CA LYS A 113 -6.48 -3.57 4.91
C LYS A 113 -6.06 -2.37 5.73
N LEU A 114 -6.45 -1.16 5.32
CA LEU A 114 -6.14 0.05 6.07
C LEU A 114 -7.29 1.06 6.08
N ASN A 115 -7.32 1.88 7.13
CA ASN A 115 -8.14 3.07 7.21
C ASN A 115 -7.40 4.23 6.54
N PHE A 116 -8.09 4.95 5.66
CA PHE A 116 -7.60 6.16 5.02
C PHE A 116 -8.28 7.39 5.62
N TYR A 117 -7.48 8.33 6.11
CA TYR A 117 -7.97 9.56 6.71
C TYR A 117 -7.60 10.77 5.86
N LEU A 118 -8.56 11.69 5.72
CA LEU A 118 -8.30 13.06 5.28
C LEU A 118 -8.43 13.97 6.50
N GLY A 119 -7.31 14.48 7.00
CA GLY A 119 -7.24 15.14 8.29
C GLY A 119 -7.60 14.16 9.41
N LYS A 120 -8.75 14.39 10.06
CA LYS A 120 -9.29 13.51 11.12
C LYS A 120 -10.47 12.64 10.66
N GLN A 121 -10.94 12.84 9.43
CA GLN A 121 -12.11 12.14 8.93
C GLN A 121 -11.68 10.82 8.27
N LEU A 122 -12.24 9.70 8.73
CA LEU A 122 -12.16 8.43 8.01
C LEU A 122 -12.92 8.58 6.70
N ARG A 123 -12.24 8.40 5.57
CA ARG A 123 -12.83 8.56 4.23
C ARG A 123 -12.97 7.25 3.49
N PHE A 124 -11.98 6.37 3.65
CA PHE A 124 -12.00 5.08 2.95
C PHE A 124 -11.48 3.97 3.83
N ILE A 125 -11.94 2.76 3.55
CA ILE A 125 -11.25 1.53 3.91
C ILE A 125 -10.64 0.98 2.62
N ASP A 126 -9.31 0.99 2.54
CA ASP A 126 -8.58 0.51 1.37
C ASP A 126 -8.18 -0.95 1.54
N TYR A 127 -8.30 -1.73 0.46
CA TYR A 127 -7.70 -3.06 0.32
C TYR A 127 -6.61 -2.97 -0.75
N ILE A 128 -5.36 -3.23 -0.37
CA ILE A 128 -4.20 -3.05 -1.23
C ILE A 128 -3.51 -4.39 -1.42
N GLY A 129 -3.43 -4.83 -2.67
CA GLY A 129 -2.64 -6.01 -3.05
C GLY A 129 -1.20 -5.63 -3.36
N LEU A 130 -0.25 -6.42 -2.85
CA LEU A 130 1.18 -6.26 -3.10
C LEU A 130 1.84 -7.57 -3.53
N TYR A 131 2.93 -7.45 -4.29
CA TYR A 131 3.86 -8.54 -4.55
C TYR A 131 5.28 -8.14 -4.17
N LYS A 132 6.06 -9.11 -3.68
CA LYS A 132 7.51 -9.00 -3.46
C LYS A 132 8.25 -9.36 -4.75
N PHE A 133 8.86 -8.36 -5.36
CA PHE A 133 9.77 -8.49 -6.49
C PHE A 133 11.21 -8.59 -5.99
N GLU A 134 12.16 -8.84 -6.89
CA GLU A 134 13.59 -8.86 -6.54
C GLU A 134 14.06 -7.51 -5.95
N SER A 135 13.46 -6.40 -6.39
CA SER A 135 13.71 -5.06 -5.88
C SER A 135 12.99 -4.73 -4.57
N GLY A 136 12.10 -5.60 -4.08
CA GLY A 136 11.31 -5.40 -2.87
C GLY A 136 9.79 -5.43 -3.11
N TRP A 137 9.04 -5.05 -2.09
CA TRP A 137 7.57 -5.02 -2.15
C TRP A 137 7.08 -3.86 -3.02
N MET A 138 6.04 -4.13 -3.83
CA MET A 138 5.36 -3.10 -4.62
C MET A 138 3.86 -3.30 -4.58
N MET A 139 3.11 -2.20 -4.54
CA MET A 139 1.66 -2.19 -4.72
C MET A 139 1.30 -2.55 -6.15
N VAL A 140 0.38 -3.48 -6.34
CA VAL A 140 -0.08 -3.94 -7.67
C VAL A 140 -1.58 -3.72 -7.91
N SER A 141 -2.38 -3.56 -6.86
CA SER A 141 -3.80 -3.26 -7.00
C SER A 141 -4.35 -2.55 -5.77
N LYS A 142 -5.47 -1.85 -5.94
CA LYS A 142 -6.26 -1.31 -4.85
C LYS A 142 -7.76 -1.40 -5.17
N THR A 143 -8.56 -1.79 -4.20
CA THR A 143 -10.00 -1.50 -4.11
C THR A 143 -10.27 -0.74 -2.81
N TYR A 144 -11.46 -0.17 -2.67
CA TYR A 144 -11.83 0.55 -1.47
C TYR A 144 -13.34 0.59 -1.25
N GLU A 145 -13.73 0.91 -0.02
CA GLU A 145 -15.08 1.33 0.36
C GLU A 145 -15.04 2.79 0.82
N GLU A 146 -15.99 3.63 0.40
CA GLU A 146 -16.15 4.99 0.93
C GLU A 146 -16.99 4.98 2.21
N MET A 147 -16.58 5.80 3.19
CA MET A 147 -17.17 5.83 4.54
C MET A 147 -18.01 7.09 4.78
#